data_AF-A0AAE4F1G3-F1
#
_entry.id   AF-A0AAE4F1G3-F1
#
_cell.length_a   1.000
_cell.length_b   1.000
_cell.length_c   1.000
_cell.angle_alpha   90.00
_cell.angle_beta   90.00
_cell.angle_gamma   90.00
#
_symmetry.space_group_name_H-M   'P 1'
#
loop_
_entity.id
_entity.type
_entity.pdbx_description
1 polymer ?
#
loop_
_entity_poly.entity_id
_entity_poly.type
_entity_poly.pdbx_seq_one_letter_code
_entity_poly.pdbx_strand_id
1 'polypeptide(L)'
;MEETILSRRGFLAGLGLGSVGGAGVVLGLTRAGEGFQSLATLAGGATLPAPTRYYLPAVDSFGDGLIVPFEVEFTDGEGELFVNLNGIEIRHDLQLALREARETATRLTGGSLTNTATHVTFEPPASGVLALRGKSWEAGLTVALVASFRQESLSQETLITGIVDDEGTLLPVGGIETKARAARAVGARELIVPAGEPTDVAVQGFRIVESPSITDALDRIL
;
A
#
# COMPACT_ATOMS: atom_id res chain seq x y z
N MET A 1 7.08 -9.68 -40.61
CA MET A 1 5.63 -9.37 -40.67
C MET A 1 4.92 -10.58 -40.12
N GLU A 2 4.71 -10.61 -38.82
CA GLU A 2 3.88 -11.59 -38.13
C GLU A 2 3.33 -10.89 -36.90
N GLU A 3 2.07 -10.46 -37.01
CA GLU A 3 1.28 -9.90 -35.93
C GLU A 3 0.90 -11.00 -34.95
N THR A 4 1.23 -10.83 -33.67
CA THR A 4 0.67 -11.66 -32.60
C THR A 4 -0.45 -10.87 -31.93
N ILE A 5 -1.68 -11.24 -32.27
CA ILE A 5 -2.89 -10.83 -31.57
C ILE A 5 -2.98 -11.65 -30.28
N LEU A 6 -2.83 -10.99 -29.12
CA LEU A 6 -3.27 -11.51 -27.83
C LEU A 6 -3.90 -10.34 -27.06
N SER A 7 -5.19 -10.15 -27.29
CA SER A 7 -6.02 -9.13 -26.64
C SER A 7 -6.89 -9.77 -25.56
N ARG A 8 -6.70 -9.26 -24.34
CA ARG A 8 -7.71 -9.04 -23.28
C ARG A 8 -8.64 -10.21 -22.97
N ARG A 9 -8.34 -10.90 -21.87
CA ARG A 9 -9.35 -11.51 -20.98
C ARG A 9 -8.71 -11.99 -19.67
N GLY A 10 -8.97 -11.26 -18.60
CA GLY A 10 -8.47 -11.58 -17.26
C GLY A 10 -8.89 -10.54 -16.23
N PHE A 11 -10.16 -10.12 -16.25
CA PHE A 11 -10.74 -9.28 -15.22
C PHE A 11 -12.21 -9.69 -15.08
N LEU A 12 -12.63 -10.01 -13.85
CA LEU A 12 -13.99 -10.32 -13.37
C LEU A 12 -14.50 -11.78 -13.52
N ALA A 13 -14.45 -12.52 -12.41
CA ALA A 13 -15.50 -13.46 -12.02
C ALA A 13 -15.41 -13.77 -10.51
N GLY A 14 -16.39 -13.28 -9.72
CA GLY A 14 -16.53 -13.62 -8.31
C GLY A 14 -17.79 -12.99 -7.71
N LEU A 15 -18.96 -13.58 -7.96
CA LEU A 15 -20.24 -13.21 -7.34
C LEU A 15 -21.09 -14.45 -7.02
N GLY A 16 -21.62 -14.49 -5.79
CA GLY A 16 -22.74 -15.33 -5.32
C GLY A 16 -22.32 -16.67 -4.68
N LEU A 17 -22.87 -17.13 -3.54
CA LEU A 17 -24.17 -16.92 -2.91
C LEU A 17 -24.07 -17.20 -1.39
N GLY A 18 -24.89 -16.50 -0.59
CA GLY A 18 -24.96 -16.69 0.86
C GLY A 18 -25.84 -17.85 1.33
N SER A 19 -25.82 -18.07 2.64
CA SER A 19 -26.91 -18.69 3.40
C SER A 19 -26.99 -18.09 4.80
N VAL A 20 -28.23 -17.83 5.22
CA VAL A 20 -28.64 -17.26 6.50
C VAL A 20 -28.77 -18.39 7.53
N GLY A 21 -28.27 -18.17 8.75
CA GLY A 21 -28.55 -19.02 9.91
C GLY A 21 -28.31 -18.23 11.19
N GLY A 22 -29.40 -17.86 11.88
CA GLY A 22 -29.34 -17.02 13.08
C GLY A 22 -29.07 -17.77 14.38
N ALA A 23 -28.54 -17.04 15.36
CA ALA A 23 -28.83 -17.21 16.78
C ALA A 23 -28.44 -15.90 17.49
N GLY A 24 -29.40 -15.30 18.19
CA GLY A 24 -29.21 -14.03 18.89
C GLY A 24 -28.34 -14.18 20.14
N VAL A 25 -27.50 -13.18 20.37
CA VAL A 25 -26.96 -12.87 21.69
C VAL A 25 -27.07 -11.36 21.87
N VAL A 26 -27.94 -10.94 22.79
CA VAL A 26 -27.99 -9.57 23.28
C VAL A 26 -26.88 -9.44 24.31
N LEU A 27 -25.78 -8.77 23.95
CA LEU A 27 -24.75 -8.35 24.91
C LEU A 27 -24.54 -6.84 24.79
N GLY A 28 -24.70 -6.15 25.90
CA GLY A 28 -24.61 -4.69 25.99
C GLY A 28 -23.21 -4.19 25.63
N LEU A 29 -23.14 -3.18 24.76
CA LEU A 29 -21.91 -2.52 24.40
C LEU A 29 -21.70 -1.30 25.29
N THR A 30 -20.82 -1.44 26.29
CA THR A 30 -20.08 -0.30 26.83
C THR A 30 -19.00 0.08 25.83
N ARG A 31 -19.03 1.34 25.40
CA ARG A 31 -18.09 2.00 24.50
C ARG A 31 -16.65 1.89 25.04
N ALA A 32 -15.79 1.15 24.35
CA ALA A 32 -14.33 1.18 24.50
C ALA A 32 -13.71 1.05 23.11
N GLY A 33 -12.72 1.89 22.80
CA GLY A 33 -12.13 2.03 21.46
C GLY A 33 -11.51 0.73 20.96
N GLU A 34 -11.82 0.40 19.71
CA GLU A 34 -11.34 -0.80 19.02
C GLU A 34 -9.91 -0.56 18.50
N GLY A 35 -8.92 -0.80 19.37
CA GLY A 35 -7.59 -1.18 18.92
C GLY A 35 -7.57 -2.71 18.77
N PHE A 36 -7.00 -3.22 17.67
CA PHE A 36 -6.83 -4.64 17.34
C PHE A 36 -6.62 -5.52 18.58
N GLN A 37 -7.71 -6.01 19.17
CA GLN A 37 -7.66 -7.03 20.21
C GLN A 37 -7.25 -8.31 19.49
N SER A 38 -6.20 -8.96 20.00
CA SER A 38 -5.68 -10.27 19.61
C SER A 38 -6.69 -11.05 18.75
N LEU A 39 -6.42 -11.13 17.44
CA LEU A 39 -7.29 -11.80 16.45
C LEU A 39 -7.61 -13.25 16.86
N ALA A 40 -6.80 -13.84 17.75
CA ALA A 40 -6.96 -15.19 18.25
C ALA A 40 -7.89 -15.37 19.47
N THR A 41 -8.30 -14.32 20.22
CA THR A 41 -8.80 -14.56 21.60
C THR A 41 -10.28 -14.25 21.86
N LEU A 42 -11.05 -13.73 20.89
CA LEU A 42 -12.50 -13.54 21.07
C LEU A 42 -13.27 -14.55 20.23
N ALA A 43 -13.64 -15.65 20.89
CA ALA A 43 -14.67 -16.62 20.53
C ALA A 43 -15.46 -16.34 19.24
N GLY A 44 -15.02 -16.94 18.12
CA GLY A 44 -15.83 -17.08 16.90
C GLY A 44 -15.36 -16.24 15.72
N GLY A 45 -14.31 -16.69 15.03
CA GLY A 45 -14.18 -16.47 13.58
C GLY A 45 -13.75 -15.09 13.11
N ALA A 46 -12.81 -14.42 13.79
CA ALA A 46 -12.08 -13.31 13.18
C ALA A 46 -11.26 -13.86 11.99
N THR A 47 -11.75 -13.63 10.78
CA THR A 47 -11.02 -13.95 9.55
C THR A 47 -9.85 -12.99 9.45
N LEU A 48 -8.62 -13.50 9.35
CA LEU A 48 -7.44 -12.66 9.09
C LEU A 48 -7.74 -11.74 7.89
N PRO A 49 -7.31 -10.46 7.95
CA PRO A 49 -7.56 -9.52 6.85
C PRO A 49 -7.01 -10.08 5.55
N ALA A 50 -7.75 -9.89 4.46
CA ALA A 50 -7.30 -10.34 3.15
C ALA A 50 -5.96 -9.66 2.77
N PRO A 51 -5.08 -10.36 2.04
CA PRO A 51 -3.86 -9.76 1.54
C PRO A 51 -4.14 -8.48 0.76
N THR A 52 -3.37 -7.45 1.06
CA THR A 52 -3.55 -6.10 0.54
C THR A 52 -2.44 -5.81 -0.45
N ARG A 53 -2.79 -5.76 -1.74
CA ARG A 53 -1.85 -5.50 -2.83
C ARG A 53 -1.86 -4.05 -3.25
N TYR A 54 -0.68 -3.44 -3.35
CA TYR A 54 -0.52 -2.06 -3.83
C TYR A 54 0.75 -1.88 -4.66
N TYR A 55 0.96 -0.67 -5.19
CA TYR A 55 1.98 -0.38 -6.19
C TYR A 55 2.81 0.84 -5.80
N LEU A 56 4.13 0.70 -5.84
CA LEU A 56 5.07 1.75 -5.43
C LEU A 56 5.79 2.35 -6.64
N PRO A 57 5.56 3.64 -6.96
CA PRO A 57 6.33 4.33 -7.98
C PRO A 57 7.78 4.56 -7.52
N ALA A 58 8.73 4.21 -8.38
CA ALA A 58 10.15 4.35 -8.12
C ALA A 58 10.91 4.87 -9.34
N VAL A 59 12.17 5.19 -9.12
CA VAL A 59 13.17 5.45 -10.15
C VAL A 59 14.35 4.52 -9.88
N ASP A 60 14.86 3.85 -10.90
CA ASP A 60 16.00 2.95 -10.78
C ASP A 60 17.34 3.70 -10.82
N SER A 61 18.45 2.95 -10.83
CA SER A 61 19.81 3.51 -10.90
C SER A 61 20.13 4.20 -12.23
N PHE A 62 19.40 3.91 -13.31
CA PHE A 62 19.60 4.47 -14.64
C PHE A 62 18.75 5.72 -14.87
N GLY A 63 17.81 6.01 -13.98
CA GLY A 63 16.88 7.13 -14.07
C GLY A 63 15.55 6.76 -14.71
N ASP A 64 15.30 5.47 -14.95
CA ASP A 64 14.07 4.99 -15.54
C ASP A 64 12.99 4.77 -14.47
N GLY A 65 11.75 5.05 -14.85
CA GLY A 65 10.60 4.92 -13.98
C GLY A 65 10.07 3.50 -13.97
N LEU A 66 9.77 3.01 -12.78
CA LEU A 66 9.20 1.68 -12.60
C LEU A 66 8.15 1.66 -11.50
N ILE A 67 7.30 0.65 -11.55
CA ILE A 67 6.33 0.34 -10.53
C ILE A 67 6.72 -0.98 -9.87
N VAL A 68 6.75 -0.98 -8.55
CA VAL A 68 7.07 -2.15 -7.74
C VAL A 68 5.79 -2.60 -7.05
N PRO A 69 5.14 -3.69 -7.50
CA PRO A 69 4.03 -4.27 -6.78
C PRO A 69 4.53 -4.87 -5.46
N PHE A 70 3.68 -4.79 -4.44
CA PHE A 70 3.90 -5.49 -3.19
C PHE A 70 2.57 -5.90 -2.58
N GLU A 71 2.64 -6.86 -1.68
CA GLU A 71 1.51 -7.36 -0.92
C GLU A 71 1.84 -7.33 0.57
N VAL A 72 0.84 -6.95 1.37
CA VAL A 72 0.87 -6.99 2.83
C VAL A 72 -0.12 -8.05 3.31
N GLU A 73 0.34 -8.92 4.18
CA GLU A 73 -0.47 -9.93 4.86
C GLU A 73 -0.18 -9.89 6.37
N PHE A 74 -1.21 -10.14 7.17
CA PHE A 74 -1.11 -10.26 8.62
C PHE A 74 -1.43 -11.68 9.06
N THR A 75 -0.59 -12.21 9.94
CA THR A 75 -0.75 -13.53 10.56
C THR A 75 -0.55 -13.42 12.07
N ASP A 76 -0.90 -14.47 12.81
CA ASP A 76 -0.61 -14.53 14.25
C ASP A 76 0.91 -14.54 14.49
N GLY A 77 1.38 -13.72 15.42
CA GLY A 77 2.80 -13.58 15.75
C GLY A 77 3.04 -12.73 16.99
N GLU A 78 4.27 -12.27 17.20
CA GLU A 78 4.72 -11.44 18.33
C GLU A 78 5.18 -10.03 17.88
N GLY A 79 4.74 -9.58 16.70
CA GLY A 79 5.07 -8.26 16.13
C GLY A 79 6.23 -8.26 15.14
N GLU A 80 6.60 -9.43 14.63
CA GLU A 80 7.65 -9.60 13.65
C GLU A 80 7.32 -8.90 12.32
N LEU A 81 8.36 -8.54 11.59
CA LEU A 81 8.28 -8.09 10.21
C LEU A 81 9.08 -9.04 9.33
N PHE A 82 8.38 -9.77 8.48
CA PHE A 82 8.98 -10.60 7.44
C PHE A 82 8.93 -9.85 6.12
N VAL A 83 10.10 -9.67 5.50
CA VAL A 83 10.21 -8.97 4.21
C VAL A 83 10.75 -9.95 3.19
N ASN A 84 9.94 -10.29 2.18
CA ASN A 84 10.39 -11.05 1.03
C ASN A 84 10.64 -10.11 -0.15
N LEU A 85 11.91 -9.97 -0.53
CA LEU A 85 12.32 -9.10 -1.63
C LEU A 85 12.24 -9.79 -3.00
N ASN A 86 12.09 -11.12 -3.07
CA ASN A 86 12.06 -11.88 -4.33
C ASN A 86 13.16 -11.48 -5.34
N GLY A 87 14.38 -11.25 -4.84
CA GLY A 87 15.53 -10.86 -5.67
C GLY A 87 15.62 -9.38 -6.02
N ILE A 88 14.78 -8.50 -5.47
CA ILE A 88 15.00 -7.04 -5.56
C ILE A 88 16.13 -6.65 -4.59
N GLU A 89 17.17 -6.01 -5.09
CA GLU A 89 18.25 -5.50 -4.26
C GLU A 89 17.85 -4.12 -3.71
N ILE A 90 17.46 -4.06 -2.44
CA ILE A 90 17.06 -2.81 -1.82
C ILE A 90 18.01 -2.48 -0.67
N ARG A 91 18.43 -1.21 -0.63
CA ARG A 91 19.34 -0.69 0.40
C ARG A 91 18.62 -0.50 1.73
N HIS A 92 19.40 -0.10 2.74
CA HIS A 92 18.97 0.25 4.11
C HIS A 92 17.71 1.12 4.18
N ASP A 93 17.47 1.95 3.16
CA ASP A 93 16.33 2.88 3.08
C ASP A 93 14.96 2.18 3.18
N LEU A 94 14.80 0.97 2.64
CA LEU A 94 13.51 0.25 2.73
C LEU A 94 13.22 -0.31 4.11
N GLN A 95 14.25 -0.83 4.79
CA GLN A 95 14.07 -1.33 6.16
C GLN A 95 13.63 -0.20 7.09
N LEU A 96 14.19 1.00 6.88
CA LEU A 96 13.76 2.20 7.59
C LEU A 96 12.33 2.60 7.19
N ALA A 97 12.03 2.66 5.89
CA ALA A 97 10.69 2.98 5.38
C ALA A 97 9.60 2.06 5.92
N LEU A 98 9.84 0.75 5.96
CA LEU A 98 8.88 -0.23 6.48
C LEU A 98 8.64 -0.06 7.98
N ARG A 99 9.69 0.23 8.75
CA ARG A 99 9.58 0.46 10.19
C ARG A 99 8.71 1.69 10.46
N GLU A 100 9.06 2.81 9.85
CA GLU A 100 8.36 4.09 10.05
C GLU A 100 6.94 4.06 9.48
N ALA A 101 6.71 3.34 8.36
CA ALA A 101 5.36 3.10 7.84
C ALA A 101 4.49 2.26 8.80
N ARG A 102 5.05 1.23 9.46
CA ARG A 102 4.33 0.44 10.48
C ARG A 102 4.00 1.28 11.70
N GLU A 103 4.95 2.08 12.17
CA GLU A 103 4.75 3.00 13.31
C GLU A 103 3.66 4.03 13.00
N THR A 104 3.72 4.66 11.82
CA THR A 104 2.73 5.62 11.36
C THR A 104 1.36 4.97 11.18
N ALA A 105 1.28 3.82 10.53
CA ALA A 105 0.00 3.12 10.34
C ALA A 105 -0.64 2.72 11.69
N THR A 106 0.17 2.24 12.64
CA THR A 106 -0.29 1.90 14.00
C THR A 106 -0.82 3.16 14.72
N ARG A 107 -0.10 4.28 14.63
CA ARG A 107 -0.50 5.57 15.22
C ARG A 107 -1.80 6.11 14.61
N LEU A 108 -1.96 6.05 13.29
CA LEU A 108 -3.13 6.57 12.58
C LEU A 108 -4.39 5.71 12.77
N THR A 109 -4.23 4.42 13.02
CA THR A 109 -5.35 3.48 13.16
C THR A 109 -5.68 3.16 14.61
N GLY A 110 -4.77 3.45 15.55
CA GLY A 110 -4.87 2.93 16.91
C GLY A 110 -4.71 1.40 16.98
N GLY A 111 -4.23 0.78 15.89
CA GLY A 111 -3.97 -0.65 15.81
C GLY A 111 -2.84 -1.09 16.74
N SER A 112 -2.62 -2.40 16.81
CA SER A 112 -1.50 -2.98 17.55
C SER A 112 -0.89 -4.12 16.74
N LEU A 113 0.44 -4.16 16.72
CA LEU A 113 1.22 -5.23 16.11
C LEU A 113 1.69 -6.26 17.14
N THR A 114 1.43 -6.09 18.43
CA THR A 114 2.00 -6.93 19.50
C THR A 114 1.71 -8.43 19.34
N ASN A 115 0.55 -8.79 18.76
CA ASN A 115 0.16 -10.18 18.53
C ASN A 115 0.00 -10.49 17.03
N THR A 116 0.73 -9.78 16.17
CA THR A 116 0.53 -9.84 14.73
C THR A 116 1.86 -9.78 14.00
N ALA A 117 2.20 -10.84 13.28
CA ALA A 117 3.29 -10.82 12.32
C ALA A 117 2.86 -10.09 11.05
N THR A 118 3.72 -9.20 10.55
CA THR A 118 3.53 -8.49 9.28
C THR A 118 4.38 -9.15 8.20
N HIS A 119 3.76 -9.62 7.13
CA HIS A 119 4.45 -10.13 5.95
C HIS A 119 4.35 -9.10 4.84
N VAL A 120 5.49 -8.69 4.28
CA VAL A 120 5.55 -7.80 3.12
C VAL A 120 6.33 -8.49 2.02
N THR A 121 5.64 -8.80 0.92
CA THR A 121 6.23 -9.48 -0.24
C THR A 121 6.27 -8.53 -1.42
N PHE A 122 7.47 -8.24 -1.92
CA PHE A 122 7.67 -7.44 -3.12
C PHE A 122 7.74 -8.34 -4.34
N GLU A 123 7.15 -7.90 -5.45
CA GLU A 123 7.30 -8.58 -6.74
C GLU A 123 8.35 -7.84 -7.58
N PRO A 124 9.41 -8.53 -8.06
CA PRO A 124 10.34 -7.93 -8.99
C PRO A 124 9.59 -7.64 -10.30
N PRO A 125 9.74 -6.46 -10.90
CA PRO A 125 9.23 -6.26 -12.24
C PRO A 125 10.02 -7.11 -13.24
N ALA A 126 9.43 -7.28 -14.43
CA ALA A 126 9.89 -8.24 -15.43
C ALA A 126 11.35 -8.06 -15.91
N SER A 127 11.97 -6.90 -15.67
CA SER A 127 13.36 -6.61 -16.06
C SER A 127 14.42 -7.23 -15.15
N GLY A 128 14.06 -7.82 -14.00
CA GLY A 128 14.98 -8.56 -13.11
C GLY A 128 15.30 -7.85 -11.79
N VAL A 129 16.55 -8.01 -11.31
CA VAL A 129 17.05 -7.43 -10.06
C VAL A 129 17.14 -5.90 -10.20
N LEU A 130 16.43 -5.18 -9.34
CA LEU A 130 16.44 -3.71 -9.35
C LEU A 130 17.02 -3.14 -8.08
N ALA A 131 18.02 -2.28 -8.26
CA ALA A 131 18.58 -1.45 -7.22
C ALA A 131 17.70 -0.21 -7.01
N LEU A 132 16.71 -0.33 -6.13
CA LEU A 132 15.85 0.79 -5.76
C LEU A 132 16.58 1.72 -4.76
N ARG A 133 16.44 3.04 -4.93
CA ARG A 133 17.08 4.05 -4.06
C ARG A 133 16.08 5.00 -3.41
N GLY A 134 16.34 5.37 -2.15
CA GLY A 134 15.60 6.39 -1.42
C GLY A 134 14.45 5.83 -0.58
N LYS A 135 13.77 6.71 0.16
CA LYS A 135 12.69 6.34 1.10
C LYS A 135 11.29 6.67 0.58
N SER A 136 11.18 7.20 -0.66
CA SER A 136 9.96 7.77 -1.22
C SER A 136 8.76 6.82 -1.42
N TRP A 137 8.91 5.55 -1.03
CA TRP A 137 7.86 4.54 -1.04
C TRP A 137 7.12 4.43 0.29
N GLU A 138 7.65 5.06 1.35
CA GLU A 138 7.05 5.02 2.68
C GLU A 138 5.58 5.42 2.68
N ALA A 139 5.21 6.48 1.96
CA ALA A 139 3.81 6.89 1.88
C ALA A 139 2.92 5.78 1.30
N GLY A 140 3.40 5.06 0.28
CA GLY A 140 2.66 3.93 -0.31
C GLY A 140 2.60 2.71 0.61
N LEU A 141 3.68 2.41 1.32
CA LEU A 141 3.72 1.36 2.34
C LEU A 141 2.73 1.67 3.48
N THR A 142 2.70 2.93 3.93
CA THR A 142 1.78 3.41 4.97
C THR A 142 0.33 3.28 4.52
N VAL A 143 0.01 3.68 3.30
CA VAL A 143 -1.33 3.52 2.72
C VAL A 143 -1.79 2.06 2.74
N ALA A 144 -0.96 1.14 2.25
CA ALA A 144 -1.32 -0.28 2.24
C ALA A 144 -1.51 -0.83 3.65
N LEU A 145 -0.62 -0.50 4.59
CA LEU A 145 -0.74 -0.94 5.99
C LEU A 145 -2.00 -0.39 6.65
N VAL A 146 -2.34 0.89 6.44
CA VAL A 146 -3.56 1.50 6.97
C VAL A 146 -4.80 0.84 6.35
N ALA A 147 -4.80 0.59 5.05
CA ALA A 147 -5.88 -0.12 4.37
C ALA A 147 -6.09 -1.53 4.96
N SER A 148 -4.99 -2.28 5.16
CA SER A 148 -5.03 -3.61 5.77
C SER A 148 -5.54 -3.58 7.20
N PHE A 149 -5.13 -2.61 8.02
CA PHE A 149 -5.63 -2.43 9.38
C PHE A 149 -7.10 -2.03 9.41
N ARG A 150 -7.55 -1.17 8.50
CA ARG A 150 -8.97 -0.77 8.45
C ARG A 150 -9.87 -1.78 7.74
N GLN A 151 -9.28 -2.77 7.08
CA GLN A 151 -9.97 -3.69 6.17
C GLN A 151 -10.74 -2.94 5.08
N GLU A 152 -10.18 -1.81 4.63
CA GLU A 152 -10.76 -0.95 3.60
C GLU A 152 -10.17 -1.28 2.24
N SER A 153 -10.99 -1.20 1.19
CA SER A 153 -10.53 -1.39 -0.18
C SER A 153 -9.71 -0.18 -0.63
N LEU A 154 -8.54 -0.41 -1.19
CA LEU A 154 -7.72 0.65 -1.76
C LEU A 154 -7.88 0.78 -3.28
N SER A 155 -7.94 2.02 -3.75
CA SER A 155 -7.90 2.33 -5.17
C SER A 155 -6.58 1.89 -5.80
N GLN A 156 -6.67 1.12 -6.88
CA GLN A 156 -5.52 0.78 -7.73
C GLN A 156 -5.30 1.84 -8.83
N GLU A 157 -6.18 2.83 -8.94
CA GLU A 157 -6.10 3.90 -9.94
C GLU A 157 -5.33 5.13 -9.43
N THR A 158 -5.13 5.24 -8.12
CA THR A 158 -4.46 6.36 -7.45
C THR A 158 -3.22 5.81 -6.75
N LEU A 159 -2.04 6.23 -7.19
CA LEU A 159 -0.77 5.89 -6.53
C LEU A 159 -0.25 7.06 -5.71
N ILE A 160 0.71 6.82 -4.83
CA ILE A 160 1.35 7.86 -4.02
C ILE A 160 2.87 7.68 -3.98
N THR A 161 3.60 8.79 -3.93
CA THR A 161 5.01 8.81 -3.56
C THR A 161 5.24 9.89 -2.51
N GLY A 162 6.20 9.68 -1.60
CA GLY A 162 6.48 10.60 -0.52
C GLY A 162 7.22 9.92 0.63
N ILE A 163 7.83 10.74 1.47
CA ILE A 163 8.31 10.35 2.80
C ILE A 163 7.30 10.90 3.79
N VAL A 164 6.98 10.16 4.83
CA VAL A 164 6.04 10.58 5.88
C VAL A 164 6.84 10.95 7.11
N ASP A 165 6.68 12.16 7.63
CA ASP A 165 7.31 12.56 8.89
C ASP A 165 6.51 12.11 10.12
N ASP A 166 7.06 12.40 11.31
CA ASP A 166 6.46 12.01 12.59
C ASP A 166 5.07 12.65 12.80
N GLU A 167 4.83 13.83 12.23
CA GLU A 167 3.56 14.53 12.24
C GLU A 167 2.57 14.01 11.19
N GLY A 168 3.02 13.23 10.21
CA GLY A 168 2.21 12.71 9.10
C GLY A 168 2.21 13.60 7.86
N THR A 169 3.08 14.62 7.79
CA THR A 169 3.29 15.45 6.61
C THR A 169 4.00 14.64 5.52
N LEU A 170 3.65 14.89 4.25
CA LEU A 170 4.39 14.34 3.12
C LEU A 170 5.58 15.26 2.79
N LEU A 171 6.78 14.72 2.88
CA LEU A 171 8.02 15.44 2.55
C LEU A 171 8.40 15.28 1.07
N PRO A 172 9.05 16.30 0.46
CA PRO A 172 9.47 16.34 -0.94
C PRO A 172 10.27 15.13 -1.43
N VAL A 173 10.07 14.76 -2.70
CA VAL A 173 10.75 13.63 -3.34
C VAL A 173 11.08 13.90 -4.81
N GLY A 174 12.20 13.37 -5.29
CA GLY A 174 12.60 13.51 -6.68
C GLY A 174 11.87 12.58 -7.66
N GLY A 175 12.03 12.89 -8.95
CA GLY A 175 11.64 12.01 -10.06
C GLY A 175 10.13 11.94 -10.31
N ILE A 176 9.38 13.00 -9.97
CA ILE A 176 7.91 13.03 -10.10
C ILE A 176 7.44 12.69 -11.52
N GLU A 177 8.05 13.29 -12.54
CA GLU A 177 7.68 13.01 -13.93
C GLU A 177 7.89 11.53 -14.30
N THR A 178 9.07 11.01 -13.97
CA THR A 178 9.45 9.64 -14.25
C THR A 178 8.51 8.65 -13.55
N LYS A 179 8.18 8.91 -12.28
CA LYS A 179 7.23 8.12 -11.49
C LYS A 179 5.81 8.21 -12.05
N ALA A 180 5.35 9.39 -12.44
CA ALA A 180 4.03 9.60 -13.02
C ALA A 180 3.87 8.88 -14.37
N ARG A 181 4.92 8.89 -15.22
CA ARG A 181 4.94 8.12 -16.46
C ARG A 181 4.87 6.61 -16.21
N ALA A 182 5.61 6.11 -15.22
CA ALA A 182 5.56 4.70 -14.82
C ALA A 182 4.18 4.29 -14.27
N ALA A 183 3.60 5.12 -13.40
CA ALA A 183 2.26 4.91 -12.85
C ALA A 183 1.20 4.85 -13.95
N ARG A 184 1.25 5.79 -14.91
CA ARG A 184 0.36 5.76 -16.08
C ARG A 184 0.53 4.49 -16.91
N ALA A 185 1.77 4.02 -17.10
CA ALA A 185 2.06 2.85 -17.93
C ALA A 185 1.42 1.56 -17.38
N VAL A 186 1.20 1.48 -16.06
CA VAL A 186 0.50 0.35 -15.42
C VAL A 186 -1.01 0.57 -15.26
N GLY A 187 -1.55 1.67 -15.82
CA GLY A 187 -2.99 1.95 -15.84
C GLY A 187 -3.51 2.80 -14.69
N ALA A 188 -2.65 3.33 -13.82
CA ALA A 188 -3.07 4.33 -12.85
C ALA A 188 -3.52 5.61 -13.57
N ARG A 189 -4.40 6.37 -12.93
CA ARG A 189 -4.96 7.64 -13.44
C ARG A 189 -4.37 8.84 -12.73
N GLU A 190 -3.83 8.63 -11.54
CA GLU A 190 -3.39 9.70 -10.67
C GLU A 190 -2.18 9.31 -9.83
N LEU A 191 -1.31 10.28 -9.58
CA LEU A 191 -0.22 10.21 -8.61
C LEU A 191 -0.36 11.32 -7.59
N ILE A 192 -0.50 10.94 -6.32
CA ILE A 192 -0.39 11.85 -5.19
C ILE A 192 1.09 12.12 -4.91
N VAL A 193 1.43 13.39 -4.76
CA VAL A 193 2.80 13.87 -4.48
C VAL A 193 2.79 14.80 -3.27
N PRO A 194 3.92 14.99 -2.58
CA PRO A 194 4.06 15.98 -1.52
C PRO A 194 3.67 17.39 -2.00
N ALA A 195 3.14 18.21 -1.10
CA ALA A 195 2.80 19.60 -1.42
C ALA A 195 4.03 20.41 -1.86
N GLY A 196 3.83 21.30 -2.85
CA GLY A 196 4.90 22.13 -3.42
C GLY A 196 5.79 21.45 -4.46
N GLU A 197 5.53 20.17 -4.78
CA GLU A 197 6.15 19.49 -5.92
C GLU A 197 5.57 19.98 -7.26
N PRO A 198 6.33 19.94 -8.36
CA PRO A 198 5.84 20.40 -9.64
C PRO A 198 4.69 19.52 -10.14
N THR A 199 3.51 20.13 -10.29
CA THR A 199 2.30 19.50 -10.84
C THR A 199 2.12 19.72 -12.33
N ASP A 200 2.79 20.72 -12.91
CA ASP A 200 2.78 21.04 -14.35
C ASP A 200 3.60 20.07 -15.23
N VAL A 201 3.88 18.88 -14.71
CA VAL A 201 4.56 17.86 -15.49
C VAL A 201 3.60 17.35 -16.58
N ALA A 202 4.00 17.51 -17.84
CA ALA A 202 3.21 17.12 -18.99
C ALA A 202 3.17 15.59 -19.20
N VAL A 203 2.43 14.88 -18.35
CA VAL A 203 2.01 13.50 -18.59
C VAL A 203 0.56 13.51 -19.09
N GLN A 204 0.40 13.56 -20.41
CA GLN A 204 -0.92 13.67 -21.06
C GLN A 204 -1.93 12.64 -20.52
N GLY A 205 -3.08 13.10 -20.02
CA GLY A 205 -4.15 12.21 -19.55
C GLY A 205 -3.86 11.50 -18.22
N PHE A 206 -2.91 11.99 -17.44
CA PHE A 206 -2.60 11.51 -16.10
C PHE A 206 -2.59 12.70 -15.13
N ARG A 207 -3.19 12.53 -13.94
CA ARG A 207 -3.30 13.61 -12.96
C ARG A 207 -2.17 13.52 -11.93
N ILE A 208 -1.57 14.65 -11.60
CA ILE A 208 -0.66 14.77 -10.46
C ILE A 208 -1.36 15.67 -9.47
N VAL A 209 -1.43 15.22 -8.22
CA VAL A 209 -2.18 15.91 -7.17
C VAL A 209 -1.32 16.05 -5.94
N GLU A 210 -1.17 17.28 -5.48
CA GLU A 210 -0.48 17.58 -4.24
C GLU A 210 -1.33 17.18 -3.03
N SER A 211 -0.66 16.63 -2.02
CA SER A 211 -1.22 16.39 -0.70
C SER A 211 -0.21 16.84 0.35
N PRO A 212 -0.62 17.62 1.38
CA PRO A 212 0.29 18.06 2.43
C PRO A 212 0.54 16.94 3.46
N SER A 213 -0.40 15.99 3.62
CA SER A 213 -0.32 14.95 4.64
C SER A 213 -0.70 13.56 4.12
N ILE A 214 -0.28 12.53 4.86
CA ILE A 214 -0.69 11.15 4.62
C ILE A 214 -2.17 10.93 4.90
N THR A 215 -2.77 11.68 5.84
CA THR A 215 -4.20 11.59 6.15
C THR A 215 -5.05 12.08 4.98
N ASP A 216 -4.72 13.23 4.41
CA ASP A 216 -5.45 13.75 3.23
C ASP A 216 -5.30 12.83 2.01
N ALA A 217 -4.15 12.15 1.90
CA ALA A 217 -3.94 11.15 0.86
C ALA A 217 -4.78 9.88 1.07
N LEU A 218 -4.92 9.43 2.32
CA LEU A 218 -5.74 8.26 2.67
C LEU A 218 -7.21 8.50 2.32
N ASP A 219 -7.77 9.68 2.62
CA ASP A 219 -9.15 10.06 2.30
C ASP A 219 -9.47 10.03 0.79
N ARG A 220 -8.44 10.00 -0.05
CA ARG A 220 -8.53 9.95 -1.51
C ARG A 220 -8.31 8.55 -2.09
N ILE A 221 -7.56 7.70 -1.39
CA ILE A 221 -7.17 6.37 -1.86
C ILE A 221 -8.13 5.29 -1.36
N LEU A 222 -8.61 5.42 -0.13
CA LEU A 222 -9.55 4.49 0.53
C LEU A 222 -10.99 4.95 0.29
#